data_AF-A0A9D0VJ13-F1
#
_entry.id   AF-A0A9D0VJ13-F1
#
_cell.length_a   1.000
_cell.length_b   1.000
_cell.length_c   1.000
_cell.angle_alpha   90.00
_cell.angle_beta   90.00
_cell.angle_gamma   90.00
#
_symmetry.space_group_name_H-M   'P 1'
#
loop_
_entity.id
_entity.type
_entity.pdbx_description
1 polymer ?
#
loop_
_entity_poly.entity_id
_entity_poly.type
_entity_poly.pdbx_seq_one_letter_code
_entity_poly.pdbx_strand_id
1 'polypeptide(L)'
;MLSLLSALAAASPPLHTPAAPPAALTVTYQTTFDLGGAADQLCGLTGLCDCTVTYEGTGCFVRSSGDRHTYRGTYRRTGGSCHEILTLWTPTSAEAHHTVRLNGDILTEWIAHASEGDIEPLRSGAKARGQVWLADFTAVIDPVSHTARHTESETGNAANIPIHSTHTLTVVFEP
;
A
#
# COMPACT_ATOMS: atom_id res chain seq x y z
N MET A 1 -7.78 -65.77 13.98
CA MET A 1 -7.69 -64.86 12.83
C MET A 1 -8.94 -63.99 12.83
N LEU A 2 -8.84 -62.71 13.15
CA LEU A 2 -9.72 -61.65 12.64
C LEU A 2 -8.96 -60.34 12.81
N SER A 3 -8.64 -59.71 11.68
CA SER A 3 -7.93 -58.45 11.55
C SER A 3 -8.93 -57.31 11.73
N LEU A 4 -8.61 -56.32 12.56
CA LEU A 4 -9.33 -55.05 12.64
C LEU A 4 -8.30 -53.92 12.58
N LEU A 5 -7.89 -53.58 11.36
CA LEU A 5 -7.47 -52.22 11.07
C LEU A 5 -8.74 -51.35 11.12
N SER A 6 -8.73 -50.30 11.93
CA SER A 6 -9.64 -49.16 11.75
C SER A 6 -8.80 -47.90 11.71
N ALA A 7 -9.00 -47.19 10.61
CA ALA A 7 -8.19 -46.09 10.11
C ALA A 7 -8.22 -44.88 11.06
N LEU A 8 -7.09 -44.18 11.12
CA LEU A 8 -7.04 -42.79 11.57
C LEU A 8 -7.99 -41.98 10.67
N ALA A 9 -9.05 -41.43 11.24
CA ALA A 9 -9.72 -40.29 10.65
C ALA A 9 -8.71 -39.13 10.64
N ALA A 10 -8.16 -38.81 9.46
CA ALA A 10 -7.44 -37.56 9.27
C ALA A 10 -8.46 -36.44 9.48
N ALA A 11 -8.36 -35.75 10.62
CA ALA A 11 -9.09 -34.52 10.84
C ALA A 11 -8.58 -33.49 9.82
N SER A 12 -9.39 -33.20 8.80
CA SER A 12 -9.16 -32.03 7.95
C SER A 12 -9.10 -30.80 8.86
N PRO A 13 -8.11 -29.90 8.72
CA PRO A 13 -8.11 -28.66 9.47
C PRO A 13 -9.40 -27.89 9.17
N PRO A 14 -9.97 -27.15 10.14
CA PRO A 14 -11.15 -26.35 9.88
C PRO A 14 -10.86 -25.41 8.71
N LEU A 15 -11.74 -25.42 7.72
CA LEU A 15 -11.78 -24.39 6.70
C LEU A 15 -11.93 -23.07 7.45
N HIS A 16 -10.86 -22.28 7.53
CA HIS A 16 -10.96 -20.89 7.95
C HIS A 16 -11.91 -20.23 6.95
N THR A 17 -13.15 -19.99 7.36
CA THR A 17 -14.02 -19.07 6.65
C THR A 17 -13.26 -17.74 6.62
N PRO A 18 -12.96 -17.18 5.44
CA PRO A 18 -12.33 -15.87 5.39
C PRO A 18 -13.22 -14.91 6.16
N ALA A 19 -12.64 -14.11 7.05
CA ALA A 19 -13.37 -13.00 7.67
C ALA A 19 -14.00 -12.17 6.55
N ALA A 20 -15.21 -11.65 6.80
CA ALA A 20 -15.82 -10.73 5.85
C ALA A 20 -14.86 -9.55 5.59
N PRO A 21 -14.69 -9.11 4.33
CA PRO A 21 -13.81 -7.98 4.05
C PRO A 21 -14.33 -6.73 4.76
N PRO A 22 -13.45 -5.84 5.26
CA PRO A 22 -13.85 -4.58 5.85
C PRO A 22 -14.76 -3.78 4.90
N ALA A 23 -15.82 -3.16 5.41
CA ALA A 23 -16.78 -2.39 4.63
C ALA A 23 -16.16 -1.13 4.00
N ALA A 24 -15.20 -0.51 4.69
CA ALA A 24 -14.49 0.65 4.18
C ALA A 24 -13.04 0.71 4.67
N LEU A 25 -12.26 1.61 4.06
CA LEU A 25 -10.91 1.91 4.51
C LEU A 25 -10.59 3.41 4.38
N THR A 26 -9.70 3.86 5.24
CA THR A 26 -9.02 5.16 5.14
C THR A 26 -7.52 4.92 5.06
N VAL A 27 -6.84 5.66 4.17
CA VAL A 27 -5.40 5.55 3.95
C VAL A 27 -4.74 6.88 4.26
N THR A 28 -3.64 6.84 4.99
CA THR A 28 -2.64 7.91 5.03
C THR A 28 -1.32 7.34 4.57
N TYR A 29 -0.73 7.99 3.58
CA TYR A 29 0.55 7.58 3.01
C TYR A 29 1.50 8.77 2.95
N GLN A 30 2.64 8.65 3.63
CA GLN A 30 3.66 9.67 3.66
C GLN A 30 4.93 9.16 3.00
N THR A 31 5.53 9.99 2.16
CA THR A 31 6.84 9.73 1.57
C THR A 31 7.79 10.87 1.92
N THR A 32 8.97 10.51 2.41
CA THR A 32 10.08 11.44 2.65
C THR A 32 11.19 11.12 1.68
N PHE A 33 11.78 12.13 1.04
CA PHE A 33 12.93 12.03 0.16
C PHE A 33 14.09 12.81 0.75
N ASP A 34 15.22 12.14 0.91
CA ASP A 34 16.50 12.66 1.38
C ASP A 34 17.53 12.47 0.26
N LEU A 35 18.04 13.58 -0.27
CA LEU A 35 19.00 13.64 -1.37
C LEU A 35 20.45 13.63 -0.87
N GLY A 36 20.65 13.47 0.44
CA GLY A 36 21.94 13.37 1.10
C GLY A 36 22.81 14.62 0.96
N GLY A 37 24.13 14.44 0.95
CA GLY A 37 25.10 15.55 0.93
C GLY A 37 25.06 16.43 -0.33
N ALA A 38 24.32 16.04 -1.38
CA ALA A 38 24.12 16.85 -2.58
C ALA A 38 22.85 17.73 -2.51
N ALA A 39 22.01 17.54 -1.48
CA ALA A 39 20.69 18.19 -1.36
C ALA A 39 20.80 19.71 -1.42
N ASP A 40 21.69 20.34 -0.64
CA ASP A 40 21.79 21.81 -0.59
C ASP A 40 22.19 22.42 -1.94
N GLN A 41 23.14 21.79 -2.65
CA GLN A 41 23.60 22.27 -3.95
C GLN A 41 22.54 22.08 -5.04
N LEU A 42 21.85 20.93 -5.05
CA LEU A 42 20.76 20.65 -6.00
C LEU A 42 19.55 21.54 -5.72
N CYS A 43 19.18 21.70 -4.45
CA CYS A 43 18.07 22.51 -4.02
C CYS A 43 18.23 23.96 -4.50
N GLY A 44 19.43 24.54 -4.33
CA GLY A 44 19.72 25.90 -4.78
C GLY A 44 19.69 26.09 -6.31
N LEU A 45 20.01 25.06 -7.09
CA LEU A 45 20.14 25.15 -8.56
C LEU A 45 18.88 24.71 -9.31
N THR A 46 18.18 23.69 -8.82
CA THR A 46 17.07 23.03 -9.52
C THR A 46 15.77 23.02 -8.72
N GLY A 47 15.80 23.47 -7.46
CA GLY A 47 14.65 23.33 -6.54
C GLY A 47 14.37 21.88 -6.12
N LEU A 48 15.32 20.96 -6.36
CA LEU A 48 15.25 19.58 -5.88
C LEU A 48 15.87 19.52 -4.49
N CYS A 49 15.01 19.56 -3.48
CA CYS A 49 15.38 19.59 -2.07
C CYS A 49 14.86 18.35 -1.36
N ASP A 50 15.40 18.08 -0.17
CA ASP A 50 14.78 17.15 0.76
C ASP A 50 13.35 17.58 1.03
N CYS A 51 12.44 16.62 1.02
CA CYS A 51 11.03 16.94 1.12
C CYS A 51 10.22 15.79 1.70
N THR A 52 9.07 16.15 2.24
CA THR A 52 8.05 15.20 2.67
C THR A 52 6.75 15.56 1.96
N VAL A 53 6.02 14.53 1.53
CA VAL A 53 4.69 14.65 0.93
C VAL A 53 3.74 13.66 1.59
N THR A 54 2.51 14.12 1.82
CA THR A 54 1.45 13.31 2.43
C THR A 54 0.29 13.17 1.46
N TYR A 55 -0.22 11.95 1.38
CA TYR A 55 -1.37 11.54 0.60
C TYR A 55 -2.43 10.93 1.51
N GLU A 56 -3.68 11.16 1.17
CA GLU A 56 -4.83 10.58 1.87
C GLU A 56 -5.78 9.96 0.86
N GLY A 57 -6.42 8.87 1.27
CA GLY A 57 -7.45 8.22 0.48
C GLY A 57 -8.54 7.60 1.35
N THR A 58 -9.67 7.32 0.71
CA THR A 58 -10.82 6.64 1.32
C THR A 58 -11.36 5.62 0.33
N GLY A 59 -12.04 4.59 0.81
CA GLY A 59 -12.66 3.63 -0.09
C GLY A 59 -13.80 2.86 0.56
N CYS A 60 -14.87 2.63 -0.20
CA CYS A 60 -15.96 1.72 0.15
C CYS A 60 -15.76 0.39 -0.58
N PHE A 61 -16.03 -0.72 0.10
CA PHE A 61 -15.86 -2.06 -0.45
C PHE A 61 -16.70 -2.27 -1.72
N VAL A 62 -16.10 -2.92 -2.72
CA VAL A 62 -16.75 -3.25 -3.99
C VAL A 62 -16.77 -4.76 -4.22
N ARG A 63 -15.59 -5.40 -4.17
CA ARG A 63 -15.44 -6.82 -4.53
C ARG A 63 -14.20 -7.44 -3.93
N SER A 64 -14.23 -8.78 -3.85
CA SER A 64 -13.10 -9.62 -3.46
C SER A 64 -12.71 -10.56 -4.59
N SER A 65 -11.41 -10.85 -4.70
CA SER A 65 -10.85 -11.89 -5.55
C SER A 65 -9.77 -12.63 -4.76
N GLY A 66 -10.17 -13.71 -4.08
CA GLY A 66 -9.28 -14.42 -3.15
C GLY A 66 -8.95 -13.58 -1.92
N ASP A 67 -7.66 -13.39 -1.68
CA ASP A 67 -7.10 -12.58 -0.59
C ASP A 67 -7.07 -11.07 -0.89
N ARG A 68 -7.52 -10.66 -2.08
CA ARG A 68 -7.56 -9.26 -2.49
C ARG A 68 -8.95 -8.66 -2.42
N HIS A 69 -9.00 -7.44 -1.89
CA HIS A 69 -10.22 -6.68 -1.71
C HIS A 69 -10.07 -5.30 -2.36
N THR A 70 -11.02 -4.95 -3.22
CA THR A 70 -11.04 -3.69 -3.95
C THR A 70 -12.10 -2.76 -3.39
N TYR A 71 -11.71 -1.51 -3.21
CA TYR A 71 -12.49 -0.42 -2.66
C TYR A 71 -12.53 0.72 -3.66
N ARG A 72 -13.67 1.38 -3.82
CA ARG A 72 -13.84 2.57 -4.65
C ARG A 72 -13.91 3.80 -3.76
N GLY A 73 -13.14 4.83 -4.08
CA GLY A 73 -13.19 6.09 -3.35
C GLY A 73 -12.22 7.13 -3.89
N THR A 74 -11.32 7.62 -3.03
CA THR A 74 -10.48 8.78 -3.35
C THR A 74 -9.01 8.58 -3.02
N TYR A 75 -8.14 9.29 -3.71
CA TYR A 75 -6.72 9.39 -3.38
C TYR A 75 -6.18 10.76 -3.83
N ARG A 76 -5.58 11.52 -2.92
CA ARG A 76 -5.09 12.87 -3.20
C ARG A 76 -3.89 13.22 -2.34
N ARG A 77 -3.08 14.16 -2.82
CA ARG A 77 -2.05 14.81 -2.01
C ARG A 77 -2.69 15.85 -1.08
N THR A 78 -2.40 15.79 0.22
CA THR A 78 -2.98 16.68 1.24
C THR A 78 -1.94 17.54 1.96
N GLY A 79 -0.66 17.15 1.92
CA GLY A 79 0.38 17.87 2.64
C GLY A 79 1.75 17.82 1.99
N GLY A 80 2.62 18.72 2.43
CA GLY A 80 4.03 18.79 2.04
C GLY A 80 4.27 19.46 0.68
N SER A 81 5.54 19.80 0.41
CA SER A 81 5.99 20.39 -0.85
C SER A 81 7.22 19.64 -1.36
N CYS A 82 7.02 18.81 -2.37
CA CYS A 82 8.08 18.17 -3.13
C CYS A 82 8.07 18.69 -4.56
N HIS A 83 9.24 18.75 -5.19
CA HIS A 83 9.33 18.94 -6.63
C HIS A 83 8.54 17.83 -7.35
N GLU A 84 7.90 18.16 -8.47
CA GLU A 84 7.00 17.25 -9.20
C GLU A 84 7.66 15.92 -9.60
N ILE A 85 9.00 15.90 -9.77
CA ILE A 85 9.74 14.69 -10.10
C ILE A 85 9.73 13.65 -8.98
N LEU A 86 9.64 14.11 -7.72
CA LEU A 86 9.60 13.29 -6.51
C LEU A 86 8.16 12.99 -6.06
N THR A 87 7.15 13.65 -6.62
CA THR A 87 5.76 13.34 -6.29
C THR A 87 5.29 12.08 -7.00
N LEU A 88 4.62 11.22 -6.24
CA LEU A 88 3.95 10.02 -6.71
C LEU A 88 2.66 10.37 -7.48
N TRP A 89 2.14 9.40 -8.23
CA TRP A 89 0.89 9.57 -8.97
C TRP A 89 -0.27 9.97 -8.04
N THR A 90 -1.09 10.91 -8.48
CA THR A 90 -2.41 11.21 -7.89
C THR A 90 -3.40 11.53 -9.00
N PRO A 91 -4.65 11.05 -8.94
CA PRO A 91 -5.68 11.39 -9.92
C PRO A 91 -6.13 12.85 -9.81
N THR A 92 -6.32 13.51 -10.95
CA THR A 92 -6.77 14.92 -10.99
C THR A 92 -8.18 15.11 -10.40
N SER A 93 -9.07 14.13 -10.58
CA SER A 93 -10.42 14.14 -10.01
C SER A 93 -10.46 13.74 -8.53
N ALA A 94 -9.33 13.38 -7.94
CA ALA A 94 -9.21 12.64 -6.68
C ALA A 94 -9.88 11.25 -6.68
N GLU A 95 -10.65 10.86 -7.69
CA GLU A 95 -11.27 9.54 -7.76
C GLU A 95 -10.21 8.45 -7.99
N ALA A 96 -10.25 7.43 -7.14
CA ALA A 96 -9.34 6.30 -7.18
C ALA A 96 -10.02 5.03 -6.68
N HIS A 97 -9.33 3.92 -6.83
CA HIS A 97 -9.63 2.68 -6.18
C HIS A 97 -8.46 2.31 -5.26
N HIS A 98 -8.75 1.55 -4.22
CA HIS A 98 -7.74 0.91 -3.39
C HIS A 98 -7.89 -0.59 -3.50
N THR A 99 -6.78 -1.29 -3.72
CA THR A 99 -6.73 -2.75 -3.55
C THR A 99 -5.80 -3.06 -2.39
N VAL A 100 -6.27 -3.91 -1.49
CA VAL A 100 -5.45 -4.47 -0.41
C VAL A 100 -5.41 -5.98 -0.52
N ARG A 101 -4.31 -6.58 -0.04
CA ARG A 101 -4.20 -8.02 0.16
C ARG A 101 -4.17 -8.33 1.64
N LEU A 102 -5.10 -9.17 2.10
CA LEU A 102 -5.25 -9.56 3.50
C LEU A 102 -5.00 -11.05 3.68
N ASN A 103 -4.19 -11.40 4.67
CA ASN A 103 -4.01 -12.77 5.15
C ASN A 103 -4.44 -12.85 6.61
N GLY A 104 -5.73 -13.09 6.84
CA GLY A 104 -6.34 -12.90 8.15
C GLY A 104 -6.21 -11.45 8.60
N ASP A 105 -5.67 -11.23 9.79
CA ASP A 105 -5.48 -9.89 10.37
C ASP A 105 -4.16 -9.22 9.93
N ILE A 106 -3.60 -9.62 8.78
CA ILE A 106 -2.34 -9.09 8.26
C ILE A 106 -2.57 -8.46 6.90
N LEU A 107 -2.22 -7.17 6.78
CA LEU A 107 -2.11 -6.45 5.52
C LEU A 107 -0.72 -6.69 4.93
N THR A 108 -0.65 -7.14 3.67
CA THR A 108 0.62 -7.45 2.99
C THR A 108 0.86 -6.66 1.71
N GLU A 109 -0.18 -6.01 1.19
CA GLU A 109 -0.12 -5.22 -0.03
C GLU A 109 -1.17 -4.12 0.03
N TRP A 110 -0.81 -2.94 -0.45
CA TRP A 110 -1.73 -1.84 -0.71
C TRP A 110 -1.40 -1.20 -2.05
N ILE A 111 -2.44 -0.91 -2.83
CA ILE A 111 -2.36 -0.24 -4.12
C ILE A 111 -3.43 0.85 -4.11
N ALA A 112 -3.08 2.10 -4.43
CA ALA A 112 -4.04 3.06 -4.95
C ALA A 112 -3.90 3.11 -6.48
N HIS A 113 -5.03 3.08 -7.20
CA HIS A 113 -5.03 2.94 -8.64
C HIS A 113 -6.23 3.63 -9.33
N ALA A 114 -6.06 4.03 -10.58
CA ALA A 114 -7.04 4.80 -11.33
C ALA A 114 -8.24 3.97 -11.81
N SER A 115 -8.00 2.70 -12.15
CA SER A 115 -8.97 1.82 -12.83
C SER A 115 -9.31 0.61 -11.97
N GLU A 116 -10.59 0.25 -11.82
CA GLU A 116 -11.00 -0.90 -11.01
C GLU A 116 -10.34 -2.25 -11.41
N GLY A 117 -9.84 -2.35 -12.65
CA GLY A 117 -9.11 -3.53 -13.15
C GLY A 117 -7.63 -3.59 -12.77
N ASP A 118 -7.06 -2.49 -12.27
CA ASP A 118 -5.64 -2.30 -12.00
C ASP A 118 -5.25 -2.84 -10.60
N ILE A 119 -5.63 -4.09 -10.35
CA ILE A 119 -5.51 -4.74 -9.03
C ILE A 119 -4.15 -5.41 -8.77
N GLU A 120 -3.22 -5.31 -9.72
CA GLU A 120 -1.86 -5.86 -9.64
C GLU A 120 -0.83 -4.74 -9.62
N PRO A 121 0.24 -4.83 -8.79
CA PRO A 121 1.33 -3.86 -8.80
C PRO A 121 2.04 -3.81 -10.15
N LEU A 122 2.10 -2.62 -10.76
CA LEU A 122 2.92 -2.39 -11.94
C LEU A 122 4.40 -2.38 -11.56
N ARG A 123 5.13 -3.45 -11.87
CA ARG A 123 6.56 -3.64 -11.56
C ARG A 123 7.53 -2.89 -12.50
N SER A 124 7.05 -2.04 -13.40
CA SER A 124 7.90 -1.23 -14.30
C SER A 124 7.31 0.16 -14.58
N GLY A 125 8.12 1.22 -14.43
CA GLY A 125 7.81 2.59 -14.83
C GLY A 125 7.82 3.61 -13.68
N ALA A 126 8.66 4.64 -13.79
CA ALA A 126 9.11 5.51 -12.70
C ALA A 126 8.04 6.40 -12.00
N LYS A 127 6.80 6.44 -12.52
CA LYS A 127 5.68 7.19 -11.92
C LYS A 127 4.34 6.47 -12.15
N ALA A 128 4.41 5.13 -12.12
CA ALA A 128 3.36 4.12 -12.27
C ALA A 128 2.02 4.64 -12.84
N ARG A 129 1.75 4.20 -14.08
CA ARG A 129 0.64 4.54 -15.00
C ARG A 129 -0.76 4.52 -14.35
N GLY A 130 -1.05 5.49 -13.49
CA GLY A 130 -2.28 5.48 -12.72
C GLY A 130 -2.24 4.64 -11.45
N GLN A 131 -1.06 4.38 -10.86
CA GLN A 131 -0.93 3.58 -9.64
C GLN A 131 0.13 4.10 -8.67
N VAL A 132 -0.01 3.73 -7.40
CA VAL A 132 1.03 3.73 -6.37
C VAL A 132 0.80 2.51 -5.48
N TRP A 133 1.86 1.83 -5.06
CA TRP A 133 1.73 0.59 -4.31
C TRP A 133 2.88 0.36 -3.35
N LEU A 134 2.60 -0.39 -2.29
CA LEU A 134 3.57 -1.09 -1.44
C LEU A 134 3.14 -2.56 -1.41
N ALA A 135 4.09 -3.49 -1.51
CA ALA A 135 3.81 -4.92 -1.58
C ALA A 135 4.86 -5.71 -0.81
N ASP A 136 4.57 -6.99 -0.59
CA ASP A 136 5.47 -7.94 0.07
C ASP A 136 5.88 -7.51 1.51
N PHE A 137 5.00 -6.76 2.19
CA PHE A 137 5.21 -6.33 3.58
C PHE A 137 4.35 -7.12 4.58
N THR A 138 4.51 -6.83 5.87
CA THR A 138 3.70 -7.41 6.95
C THR A 138 3.29 -6.33 7.93
N ALA A 139 2.02 -5.96 7.91
CA ALA A 139 1.43 -5.04 8.88
C ALA A 139 0.23 -5.70 9.57
N VAL A 140 0.38 -6.00 10.85
CA VAL A 140 -0.70 -6.56 11.67
C VAL A 140 -1.77 -5.50 11.91
N ILE A 141 -3.03 -5.85 11.69
CA ILE A 141 -4.19 -5.01 11.97
C ILE A 141 -4.44 -5.07 13.48
N ASP A 142 -4.33 -3.91 14.13
CA ASP A 142 -4.66 -3.79 15.54
C ASP A 142 -6.17 -4.04 15.76
N PRO A 143 -6.58 -4.96 16.65
CA PRO A 143 -7.98 -5.38 16.76
C PRO A 143 -8.89 -4.32 17.42
N VAL A 144 -8.31 -3.27 18.03
CA VAL A 144 -9.07 -2.23 18.74
C VAL A 144 -9.27 -1.01 17.85
N SER A 145 -8.20 -0.56 17.20
CA SER A 145 -8.17 0.61 16.32
C SER A 145 -8.38 0.26 14.85
N HIS A 146 -8.42 -1.03 14.52
CA HIS A 146 -8.50 -1.56 13.15
C HIS A 146 -7.43 -0.99 12.22
N THR A 147 -6.28 -0.63 12.78
CA THR A 147 -5.21 0.08 12.06
C THR A 147 -4.07 -0.88 11.73
N ALA A 148 -3.66 -0.90 10.47
CA ALA A 148 -2.39 -1.49 10.03
C ALA A 148 -1.41 -0.37 9.66
N ARG A 149 -0.16 -0.48 10.12
CA ARG A 149 0.90 0.47 9.81
C ARG A 149 2.13 -0.25 9.27
N HIS A 150 2.70 0.28 8.21
CA HIS A 150 3.93 -0.19 7.58
C HIS A 150 4.88 0.97 7.32
N THR A 151 6.17 0.73 7.50
CA THR A 151 7.24 1.66 7.10
C THR A 151 8.36 0.90 6.41
N GLU A 152 8.77 1.36 5.25
CA GLU A 152 9.94 0.85 4.53
C GLU A 152 10.79 1.99 3.98
N SER A 153 12.05 1.68 3.69
CA SER A 153 12.98 2.61 3.08
C SER A 153 13.64 1.97 1.89
N GLU A 154 13.84 2.75 0.84
CA GLU A 154 14.59 2.34 -0.34
C GLU A 154 15.66 3.39 -0.67
N THR A 155 16.61 3.01 -1.49
CA THR A 155 17.59 3.95 -2.04
C THR A 155 17.56 3.84 -3.55
N GLY A 156 17.04 4.89 -4.18
CA GLY A 156 17.06 5.07 -5.61
C GLY A 156 18.29 5.85 -6.07
N ASN A 157 18.47 5.92 -7.39
CA ASN A 157 19.43 6.82 -8.00
C ASN A 157 18.75 7.56 -9.15
N ALA A 158 18.85 8.88 -9.15
CA ALA A 158 18.43 9.72 -10.27
C ALA A 158 19.63 10.57 -10.71
N ALA A 159 20.10 10.40 -11.95
CA ALA A 159 21.22 11.17 -12.50
C ALA A 159 22.48 11.18 -11.61
N ASN A 160 22.86 10.02 -11.06
CA ASN A 160 23.99 9.82 -10.13
C ASN A 160 23.80 10.45 -8.74
N ILE A 161 22.59 10.91 -8.41
CA ILE A 161 22.26 11.42 -7.07
C ILE A 161 21.56 10.27 -6.32
N PRO A 162 22.14 9.78 -5.22
CA PRO A 162 21.42 8.84 -4.35
C PRO A 162 20.22 9.55 -3.73
N ILE A 163 19.07 8.91 -3.79
CA ILE A 163 17.84 9.40 -3.14
C ILE A 163 17.41 8.33 -2.16
N HIS A 164 17.49 8.64 -0.87
CA HIS A 164 16.95 7.80 0.18
C HIS A 164 15.48 8.18 0.38
N SER A 165 14.57 7.26 0.13
CA SER A 165 13.16 7.47 0.39
C SER A 165 12.68 6.62 1.55
N THR A 166 11.79 7.19 2.37
CA THR A 166 11.08 6.48 3.42
C THR A 166 9.59 6.60 3.18
N HIS A 167 8.93 5.46 3.18
CA HIS A 167 7.53 5.27 2.85
C HIS A 167 6.81 4.82 4.12
N THR A 168 5.79 5.55 4.56
CA THR A 168 4.99 5.19 5.73
C THR A 168 3.53 5.12 5.34
N LEU A 169 2.97 3.92 5.39
CA LEU A 169 1.58 3.62 5.12
C LEU A 169 0.83 3.38 6.43
N THR A 170 -0.33 4.00 6.57
CA THR A 170 -1.32 3.70 7.62
C THR A 170 -2.65 3.43 6.94
N VAL A 171 -3.26 2.29 7.23
CA VAL A 171 -4.60 1.93 6.74
C VAL A 171 -5.48 1.68 7.95
N VAL A 172 -6.59 2.39 8.03
CA VAL A 172 -7.65 2.15 9.02
C VAL A 172 -8.78 1.43 8.31
N PHE A 173 -9.13 0.24 8.81
CA PHE A 173 -10.23 -0.56 8.28
C PHE A 173 -11.50 -0.28 9.09
N GLU A 174 -12.61 -0.07 8.39
CA GLU A 174 -13.92 0.07 9.01
C GLU A 174 -14.71 -1.23 8.77
N PRO A 175 -15.22 -1.89 9.82
CA PRO A 175 -15.94 -3.15 9.71
C PRO A 175 -17.28 -3.02 8.95
#